data_AF-G8SBE5-F1
#
_entry.id   AF-G8SBE5-F1
#
_cell.length_a   1.000
_cell.length_b   1.000
_cell.length_c   1.000
_cell.angle_alpha   90.00
_cell.angle_beta   90.00
_cell.angle_gamma   90.00
#
_symmetry.space_group_name_H-M   'P 1'
#
loop_
_entity.id
_entity.type
_entity.pdbx_description
1 polymer ?
#
loop_
_entity_poly.entity_id
_entity_poly.type
_entity_poly.pdbx_seq_one_letter_code
_entity_poly.pdbx_strand_id
1 'polypeptide(L)'
;MLWSGSSPLTAARAGMWGFLMFAGAAWLVVGWSVLRLEPTDLARVAGPIVLFGAVCEGLRALAGTRTWWLNAVLTVLFAATGTVMLLSDDTGWTTTASLIGWYLLVRGAVDVAVGIMTRGVDRVWSLVVTVGVLETALGFLAASPLARGAQTIVVILGALGVLRAIADLVTALRLREIAAKGRDLLELPPERATGLTGYSAGHADYEGPKHRARQGATESFHDQVVRTTADLDRMLAEAGITGPRVPKKKAPDIQDLPPAPDTLEGIENAAAPEKSAGGH
;
A
#
# COMPACT_ATOMS: atom_id res chain seq x y z
N MET A 1 -0.98 -9.55 -30.77
CA MET A 1 -0.69 -8.14 -30.41
C MET A 1 -0.10 -8.15 -29.02
N LEU A 2 1.23 -8.10 -28.94
CA LEU A 2 1.96 -8.14 -27.68
C LEU A 2 1.80 -6.76 -27.02
N TRP A 3 0.97 -6.72 -25.97
CA TRP A 3 0.88 -5.60 -25.07
C TRP A 3 2.27 -5.38 -24.48
N SER A 4 2.96 -4.34 -24.95
CA SER A 4 4.28 -3.91 -24.44
C SER A 4 4.14 -3.55 -22.96
N GLY A 5 4.38 -4.54 -22.11
CA GLY A 5 3.95 -4.60 -20.70
C GLY A 5 4.85 -3.90 -19.69
N SER A 6 5.53 -2.80 -20.04
CA SER A 6 6.52 -2.19 -19.15
C SER A 6 6.30 -0.72 -18.78
N SER A 7 5.14 -0.10 -19.05
CA SER A 7 4.96 1.34 -18.76
C SER A 7 3.61 1.88 -18.21
N PRO A 8 2.58 1.11 -17.81
CA PRO A 8 1.40 1.74 -17.19
C PRO A 8 1.62 2.17 -15.73
N LEU A 9 2.45 1.46 -14.96
CA LEU A 9 2.53 1.66 -13.50
C LEU A 9 3.32 2.90 -13.08
N THR A 10 4.39 3.26 -13.80
CA THR A 10 5.23 4.43 -13.49
C THR A 10 4.55 5.75 -13.83
N ALA A 11 3.82 5.82 -14.94
CA ALA A 11 3.04 6.99 -15.32
C ALA A 11 1.88 7.27 -14.33
N ALA A 12 1.16 6.22 -13.92
CA ALA A 12 0.08 6.32 -12.94
C ALA A 12 0.59 6.86 -11.58
N ARG A 13 1.78 6.40 -11.15
CA ARG A 13 2.37 6.82 -9.88
C ARG A 13 2.85 8.28 -9.89
N ALA A 14 3.36 8.76 -11.03
CA ALA A 14 3.76 10.16 -11.20
C ALA A 14 2.54 11.11 -11.20
N GLY A 15 1.43 10.70 -11.81
CA GLY A 15 0.18 11.48 -11.80
C GLY A 15 -0.45 11.59 -10.41
N MET A 16 -0.33 10.54 -9.58
CA MET A 16 -0.93 10.48 -8.25
C MET A 16 -0.38 11.55 -7.30
N TRP A 17 0.90 11.90 -7.40
CA TRP A 17 1.50 12.96 -6.60
C TRP A 17 0.83 14.32 -6.86
N GLY A 18 0.75 14.71 -8.13
CA GLY A 18 0.13 15.98 -8.52
C GLY A 18 -1.35 16.04 -8.15
N PHE A 19 -2.05 14.92 -8.33
CA PHE A 19 -3.44 14.79 -7.91
C PHE A 19 -3.62 15.00 -6.40
N LEU A 20 -2.83 14.35 -5.54
CA LEU A 20 -2.95 14.49 -4.09
C LEU A 20 -2.60 15.91 -3.61
N MET A 21 -1.60 16.56 -4.21
CA MET A 21 -1.31 17.98 -3.94
C MET A 21 -2.53 18.87 -4.27
N PHE A 22 -3.12 18.67 -5.44
CA PHE A 22 -4.30 19.40 -5.88
C PHE A 22 -5.51 19.13 -4.96
N ALA A 23 -5.77 17.85 -4.65
CA ALA A 23 -6.86 17.46 -3.75
C ALA A 23 -6.70 18.09 -2.36
N GLY A 24 -5.48 18.07 -1.80
CA GLY A 24 -5.19 18.69 -0.52
C GLY A 24 -5.42 20.21 -0.53
N ALA A 25 -4.98 20.90 -1.59
CA ALA A 25 -5.24 22.33 -1.75
C ALA A 25 -6.74 22.63 -1.92
N ALA A 26 -7.45 21.83 -2.72
CA ALA A 26 -8.88 21.95 -2.93
C ALA A 26 -9.67 21.75 -1.62
N TRP A 27 -9.31 20.75 -0.81
CA TRP A 27 -9.91 20.54 0.51
C TRP A 27 -9.68 21.70 1.47
N LEU A 28 -8.51 22.34 1.40
CA LEU A 28 -8.21 23.52 2.22
C LEU A 28 -9.08 24.71 1.79
N VAL A 29 -9.26 24.91 0.48
CA VAL A 29 -10.17 25.93 -0.06
C VAL A 29 -11.62 25.62 0.35
N VAL A 30 -12.07 24.37 0.22
CA VAL A 30 -13.40 23.94 0.67
C VAL A 30 -13.60 24.24 2.16
N GLY A 31 -12.66 23.84 3.02
CA GLY A 31 -12.74 24.09 4.46
C GLY A 31 -12.81 25.59 4.77
N TRP A 32 -11.96 26.39 4.13
CA TRP A 32 -11.97 27.85 4.29
C TRP A 32 -13.26 28.50 3.79
N SER A 33 -13.75 28.10 2.62
CA SER A 33 -14.98 28.61 2.04
C SER A 33 -16.18 28.29 2.91
N VAL A 34 -16.31 27.04 3.39
CA VAL A 34 -17.41 26.62 4.27
C VAL A 34 -17.46 27.45 5.55
N LEU A 35 -16.31 27.70 6.18
CA LEU A 35 -16.23 28.53 7.39
C LEU A 35 -16.66 29.99 7.17
N ARG A 36 -16.78 30.44 5.92
CA ARG A 36 -17.27 31.77 5.54
C ARG A 36 -18.72 31.79 5.05
N LEU A 37 -19.34 30.62 4.86
CA LEU A 37 -20.72 30.56 4.38
C LEU A 37 -21.71 30.99 5.46
N GLU A 38 -22.78 31.64 5.02
CA GLU A 38 -23.95 31.82 5.87
C GLU A 38 -24.67 30.47 6.05
N PRO A 39 -25.24 30.21 7.24
CA PRO A 39 -25.78 28.90 7.56
C PRO A 39 -26.92 28.46 6.61
N THR A 40 -27.65 29.41 6.02
CA THR A 40 -28.79 29.14 5.11
C THR A 40 -28.41 28.40 3.83
N ASP A 41 -27.17 28.53 3.34
CA ASP A 41 -26.75 27.91 2.09
C ASP A 41 -26.14 26.52 2.27
N LEU A 42 -26.03 26.05 3.51
CA LEU A 42 -25.19 24.89 3.82
C LEU A 42 -25.75 23.56 3.29
N ALA A 43 -27.08 23.38 3.26
CA ALA A 43 -27.70 22.18 2.69
C ALA A 43 -27.35 22.02 1.20
N ARG A 44 -27.27 23.13 0.46
CA ARG A 44 -26.92 23.15 -0.98
C ARG A 44 -25.45 22.84 -1.22
N VAL A 45 -24.58 23.15 -0.26
CA VAL A 45 -23.12 23.00 -0.40
C VAL A 45 -22.60 21.67 0.15
N ALA A 46 -23.28 21.08 1.13
CA ALA A 46 -22.85 19.83 1.74
C ALA A 46 -22.82 18.64 0.75
N GLY A 47 -23.84 18.53 -0.12
CA GLY A 47 -23.89 17.50 -1.17
C GLY A 47 -22.68 17.54 -2.11
N PRO A 48 -22.36 18.69 -2.74
CA PRO A 48 -21.17 18.86 -3.56
C PRO A 48 -19.85 18.53 -2.84
N ILE A 49 -19.73 18.84 -1.55
CA ILE A 49 -18.53 18.49 -0.76
C ILE A 49 -18.39 16.98 -0.62
N VAL A 50 -19.47 16.27 -0.32
CA VAL A 50 -19.47 14.80 -0.22
C VAL A 50 -19.17 14.16 -1.59
N LEU A 51 -19.72 14.71 -2.67
CA LEU A 51 -19.41 14.27 -4.04
C LEU A 51 -17.94 14.51 -4.41
N PHE A 52 -17.36 15.63 -4.00
CA PHE A 52 -15.93 15.87 -4.18
C PHE A 52 -15.09 14.80 -3.46
N GLY A 53 -15.49 14.43 -2.23
CA GLY A 53 -14.92 13.27 -1.53
C GLY A 53 -15.05 11.97 -2.30
N ALA A 54 -16.20 11.69 -2.91
CA ALA A 54 -16.41 10.53 -3.76
C ALA A 54 -15.45 10.51 -4.96
N VAL A 55 -15.29 11.65 -5.65
CA VAL A 55 -14.33 11.80 -6.76
C VAL A 55 -12.91 11.52 -6.31
N CYS A 56 -12.51 12.03 -5.13
CA CYS A 56 -11.18 11.74 -4.58
C CYS A 56 -10.98 10.24 -4.33
N GLU A 57 -11.97 9.55 -3.76
CA GLU A 57 -11.88 8.09 -3.58
C GLU A 57 -11.85 7.34 -4.92
N GLY A 58 -12.59 7.81 -5.93
CA GLY A 58 -12.61 7.21 -7.25
C GLY A 58 -11.24 7.27 -7.91
N LEU A 59 -10.58 8.42 -7.80
CA LEU A 59 -9.22 8.61 -8.31
C LEU A 59 -8.20 7.76 -7.52
N ARG A 60 -8.37 7.59 -6.20
CA ARG A 60 -7.55 6.65 -5.41
C ARG A 60 -7.82 5.18 -5.74
N ALA A 61 -9.03 4.82 -6.19
CA ALA A 61 -9.34 3.48 -6.68
C ALA A 61 -8.64 3.20 -8.01
N LEU A 62 -8.71 4.17 -8.94
CA LEU A 62 -8.04 4.09 -10.25
C LEU A 62 -6.51 4.07 -10.16
N ALA A 63 -5.94 4.52 -9.03
CA ALA A 63 -4.51 4.41 -8.74
C ALA A 63 -3.97 2.97 -8.72
N GLY A 64 -4.85 1.96 -8.57
CA GLY A 64 -4.45 0.55 -8.56
C GLY A 64 -3.66 0.12 -7.32
N THR A 65 -3.85 0.79 -6.17
CA THR A 65 -3.24 0.35 -4.91
C THR A 65 -3.83 -0.99 -4.45
N ARG A 66 -3.17 -1.67 -3.49
CA ARG A 66 -3.71 -2.92 -2.91
C ARG A 66 -5.12 -2.74 -2.31
N THR A 67 -5.49 -1.51 -1.96
CA THR A 67 -6.78 -1.11 -1.39
C THR A 67 -7.75 -0.55 -2.44
N TRP A 68 -7.51 -0.77 -3.74
CA TRP A 68 -8.34 -0.22 -4.82
C TRP A 68 -9.83 -0.55 -4.67
N TRP A 69 -10.16 -1.78 -4.27
CA TRP A 69 -11.54 -2.23 -4.12
C TRP A 69 -12.26 -1.48 -2.98
N LEU A 70 -11.53 -1.17 -1.90
CA LEU A 70 -12.06 -0.41 -0.78
C LEU A 70 -12.39 1.03 -1.20
N ASN A 71 -11.48 1.67 -1.93
CA ASN A 71 -11.69 3.00 -2.49
C ASN A 71 -12.86 3.01 -3.49
N ALA A 72 -13.00 1.97 -4.32
CA ALA A 72 -14.11 1.85 -5.26
C ALA A 72 -15.47 1.77 -4.53
N VAL A 73 -15.56 0.96 -3.48
CA VAL A 73 -16.77 0.88 -2.65
C VAL A 73 -17.08 2.22 -1.99
N LEU A 74 -16.09 2.90 -1.41
CA LEU A 74 -16.27 4.23 -0.83
C LEU A 74 -16.73 5.26 -1.86
N THR A 75 -16.20 5.20 -3.08
CA THR A 75 -16.62 6.07 -4.19
C THR A 75 -18.11 5.95 -4.43
N VAL A 76 -18.62 4.71 -4.55
CA VAL A 76 -20.04 4.46 -4.80
C VAL A 76 -20.91 4.92 -3.62
N LEU A 77 -20.51 4.59 -2.39
CA LEU A 77 -21.24 4.98 -1.18
C LEU A 77 -21.32 6.50 -1.02
N PHE A 78 -20.22 7.21 -1.23
CA PHE A 78 -20.18 8.67 -1.09
C PHE A 78 -20.84 9.38 -2.26
N ALA A 79 -20.75 8.82 -3.48
CA ALA A 79 -21.50 9.34 -4.61
C ALA A 79 -23.02 9.25 -4.35
N ALA A 80 -23.50 8.08 -3.93
CA ALA A 80 -24.90 7.89 -3.56
C ALA A 80 -25.33 8.85 -2.43
N THR A 81 -24.51 8.99 -1.39
CA THR A 81 -24.78 9.90 -0.26
C THR A 81 -24.90 11.35 -0.73
N GLY A 82 -23.93 11.84 -1.52
CA GLY A 82 -23.96 13.19 -2.06
C GLY A 82 -25.14 13.43 -3.01
N THR A 83 -25.51 12.44 -3.82
CA THR A 83 -26.70 12.52 -4.68
C THR A 83 -27.99 12.59 -3.87
N VAL A 84 -28.14 11.77 -2.82
CA VAL A 84 -29.30 11.84 -1.92
C VAL A 84 -29.42 13.23 -1.30
N MET A 85 -28.30 13.82 -0.86
CA MET A 85 -28.30 15.18 -0.30
C MET A 85 -28.74 16.24 -1.32
N LEU A 86 -28.30 16.13 -2.57
CA LEU A 86 -28.67 17.06 -3.63
C LEU A 86 -30.15 16.96 -4.05
N LEU A 87 -30.75 15.79 -3.91
CA LEU A 87 -32.16 15.53 -4.25
C LEU A 87 -33.10 15.71 -3.05
N SER A 88 -32.56 15.98 -1.86
CA SER A 88 -33.37 16.17 -0.67
C SER A 88 -33.90 17.61 -0.62
N ASP A 89 -35.21 17.76 -0.68
CA ASP A 89 -35.89 19.06 -0.50
C ASP A 89 -36.03 19.47 0.98
N ASP A 90 -35.40 18.72 1.90
CA ASP A 90 -35.48 18.98 3.33
C ASP A 90 -34.73 20.27 3.69
N THR A 91 -35.48 21.28 4.12
CA THR A 91 -34.92 22.55 4.63
C THR A 91 -34.31 22.39 6.02
N GLY A 92 -34.50 21.24 6.67
CA GLY A 92 -33.98 20.93 7.98
C GLY A 92 -32.51 20.51 8.00
N TRP A 93 -31.88 20.72 9.15
CA TRP A 93 -30.47 20.35 9.38
C TRP A 93 -30.28 18.88 9.77
N THR A 94 -31.35 18.20 10.19
CA THR A 94 -31.27 16.84 10.73
C THR A 94 -30.77 15.84 9.69
N THR A 95 -31.40 15.80 8.51
CA THR A 95 -31.03 14.88 7.43
C THR A 95 -29.58 15.13 6.97
N THR A 96 -29.23 16.40 6.76
CA THR A 96 -27.87 16.81 6.39
C THR A 96 -26.84 16.41 7.45
N ALA A 97 -27.10 16.68 8.73
CA ALA A 97 -26.21 16.31 9.84
C ALA A 97 -26.02 14.78 9.94
N SER A 98 -27.11 14.01 9.82
CA SER A 98 -27.05 12.54 9.86
C SER A 98 -26.25 11.96 8.70
N LEU A 99 -26.42 12.48 7.47
CA LEU A 99 -25.67 12.02 6.30
C LEU A 99 -24.19 12.42 6.35
N ILE A 100 -23.87 13.62 6.85
CA ILE A 100 -22.48 14.03 7.10
C ILE A 100 -21.85 13.16 8.19
N GLY A 101 -22.59 12.88 9.27
CA GLY A 101 -22.13 12.00 10.35
C GLY A 101 -21.84 10.59 9.85
N TRP A 102 -22.74 10.01 9.06
CA TRP A 102 -22.54 8.73 8.39
C TRP A 102 -21.28 8.74 7.50
N TYR A 103 -21.14 9.74 6.63
CA TYR A 103 -19.97 9.89 5.76
C TYR A 103 -18.66 9.91 6.55
N LEU A 104 -18.60 10.71 7.62
CA LEU A 104 -17.42 10.85 8.48
C LEU A 104 -17.11 9.57 9.28
N LEU A 105 -18.13 8.88 9.79
CA LEU A 105 -17.94 7.62 10.51
C LEU A 105 -17.36 6.54 9.59
N VAL A 106 -17.93 6.37 8.41
CA VAL A 106 -17.44 5.39 7.42
C VAL A 106 -16.03 5.74 6.98
N ARG A 107 -15.78 7.02 6.66
CA ARG A 107 -14.48 7.46 6.20
C ARG A 107 -13.41 7.29 7.28
N GLY A 108 -13.67 7.80 8.48
CA GLY A 108 -12.74 7.74 9.59
C GLY A 108 -12.40 6.30 9.98
N ALA A 109 -13.40 5.41 9.99
CA ALA A 109 -13.18 3.98 10.26
C ALA A 109 -12.27 3.32 9.20
N VAL A 110 -12.45 3.65 7.92
CA VAL A 110 -11.57 3.16 6.85
C VAL A 110 -10.15 3.69 7.00
N ASP A 111 -9.98 4.97 7.30
CA ASP A 111 -8.64 5.56 7.48
C ASP A 111 -7.93 4.94 8.69
N VAL A 112 -8.63 4.66 9.79
CA VAL A 112 -8.07 3.88 10.92
C VAL A 112 -7.66 2.48 10.47
N ALA A 113 -8.52 1.75 9.75
CA ALA A 113 -8.22 0.39 9.30
C ALA A 113 -7.00 0.36 8.35
N VAL A 114 -6.94 1.25 7.36
CA VAL A 114 -5.82 1.36 6.42
C VAL A 114 -4.54 1.80 7.14
N GLY A 115 -4.63 2.76 8.06
CA GLY A 115 -3.50 3.18 8.88
C GLY A 115 -2.92 2.03 9.72
N ILE A 116 -3.77 1.18 10.29
CA ILE A 116 -3.33 -0.02 11.03
C ILE A 116 -2.73 -1.07 10.08
N MET A 117 -3.35 -1.33 8.93
CA MET A 117 -2.85 -2.32 7.96
C MET A 117 -1.48 -1.95 7.36
N THR A 118 -1.18 -0.66 7.25
CA THR A 118 0.09 -0.13 6.73
C THR A 118 1.14 0.07 7.83
N ARG A 119 0.81 -0.26 9.09
CA ARG A 119 1.73 -0.13 10.22
C ARG A 119 3.01 -0.92 9.97
N GLY A 120 4.15 -0.25 10.12
CA GLY A 120 5.48 -0.83 9.90
C GLY A 120 5.97 -0.75 8.46
N VAL A 121 5.09 -0.52 7.49
CA VAL A 121 5.46 -0.29 6.08
C VAL A 121 5.61 1.21 5.81
N ASP A 122 4.62 2.00 6.24
CA ASP A 122 4.57 3.44 5.97
C ASP A 122 4.89 4.26 7.21
N ARG A 123 5.80 5.24 7.12
CA ARG A 123 6.13 6.15 8.25
C ARG A 123 4.98 7.07 8.66
N VAL A 124 3.96 7.19 7.80
CA VAL A 124 2.81 8.11 7.96
C VAL A 124 1.64 7.42 8.64
N TRP A 125 1.75 6.12 8.95
CA TRP A 125 0.65 5.31 9.47
C TRP A 125 -0.04 5.96 10.69
N SER A 126 0.72 6.55 11.61
CA SER A 126 0.18 7.17 12.82
C SER A 126 -0.66 8.40 12.49
N LEU A 127 -0.25 9.22 11.52
CA LEU A 127 -1.04 10.37 11.06
C LEU A 127 -2.37 9.91 10.46
N VAL A 128 -2.36 8.89 9.61
CA VAL A 128 -3.58 8.36 8.98
C VAL A 128 -4.54 7.83 10.05
N VAL A 129 -4.03 7.10 11.04
CA VAL A 129 -4.84 6.65 12.19
C VAL A 129 -5.39 7.84 12.99
N THR A 130 -4.56 8.85 13.31
CA THR A 130 -5.01 10.03 14.06
C THR A 130 -6.10 10.79 13.30
N VAL A 131 -5.93 11.03 12.00
CA VAL A 131 -6.95 11.67 11.16
C VAL A 131 -8.22 10.84 11.17
N GLY A 132 -8.14 9.51 10.96
CA GLY A 132 -9.31 8.64 10.98
C GLY A 132 -10.05 8.65 12.32
N VAL A 133 -9.34 8.68 13.45
CA VAL A 133 -9.94 8.82 14.78
C VAL A 133 -10.65 10.17 14.93
N LEU A 134 -10.02 11.27 14.51
CA LEU A 134 -10.61 12.60 14.57
C LEU A 134 -11.85 12.72 13.68
N GLU A 135 -11.81 12.18 12.46
CA GLU A 135 -12.96 12.14 11.55
C GLU A 135 -14.09 11.29 12.13
N THR A 136 -13.77 10.14 12.74
CA THR A 136 -14.78 9.29 13.40
C THR A 136 -15.43 10.03 14.56
N ALA A 137 -14.64 10.74 15.39
CA ALA A 137 -15.16 11.54 16.49
C ALA A 137 -16.07 12.69 16.00
N LEU A 138 -15.68 13.37 14.91
CA LEU A 138 -16.52 14.37 14.26
C LEU A 138 -17.80 13.75 13.68
N GLY A 139 -17.73 12.53 13.16
CA GLY A 139 -18.90 11.80 12.67
C GLY A 139 -19.89 11.46 13.78
N PHE A 140 -19.41 11.03 14.95
CA PHE A 140 -20.24 10.86 16.14
C PHE A 140 -20.86 12.17 16.60
N LEU A 141 -20.08 13.26 16.61
CA LEU A 141 -20.60 14.59 16.95
C LEU A 141 -21.70 15.01 15.98
N ALA A 142 -21.47 14.87 14.67
CA ALA A 142 -22.43 15.19 13.60
C ALA A 142 -23.73 14.38 13.67
N ALA A 143 -23.63 13.09 14.01
CA ALA A 143 -24.79 12.22 14.17
C ALA A 143 -25.55 12.47 15.49
N SER A 144 -24.94 13.18 16.44
CA SER A 144 -25.55 13.45 17.75
C SER A 144 -26.63 14.52 17.68
N PRO A 145 -27.60 14.54 18.63
CA PRO A 145 -28.58 15.61 18.76
C PRO A 145 -27.96 17.01 18.92
N LEU A 146 -26.71 17.09 19.41
CA LEU A 146 -25.99 18.34 19.65
C LEU A 146 -25.57 19.04 18.35
N ALA A 147 -25.50 18.32 17.23
CA ALA A 147 -25.07 18.85 15.94
C ALA A 147 -26.21 19.24 14.99
N ARG A 148 -27.46 19.32 15.48
CA ARG A 148 -28.61 19.78 14.67
C ARG A 148 -28.64 21.29 14.42
N GLY A 149 -27.66 22.03 14.95
CA GLY A 149 -27.49 23.46 14.67
C GLY A 149 -26.65 23.69 13.41
N ALA A 150 -27.09 24.61 12.56
CA ALA A 150 -26.40 24.93 11.32
C ALA A 150 -24.93 25.35 11.54
N GLN A 151 -24.66 26.13 12.59
CA GLN A 151 -23.29 26.52 12.99
C GLN A 151 -22.41 25.31 13.31
N THR A 152 -22.94 24.30 14.00
CA THR A 152 -22.19 23.08 14.32
C THR A 152 -21.82 22.33 13.04
N ILE A 153 -22.73 22.26 12.06
CA ILE A 153 -22.45 21.62 10.77
C ILE A 153 -21.41 22.40 9.96
N VAL A 154 -21.44 23.74 9.96
CA VAL A 154 -20.39 24.59 9.36
C VAL A 154 -19.02 24.21 9.93
N VAL A 155 -18.91 24.14 11.27
CA VAL A 155 -17.66 23.82 11.95
C VAL A 155 -17.19 22.39 11.60
N ILE A 156 -18.11 21.42 11.56
CA ILE A 156 -17.79 20.03 11.23
C ILE A 156 -17.30 19.90 9.78
N LEU A 157 -17.97 20.53 8.82
CA LEU A 157 -17.56 20.51 7.41
C LEU A 157 -16.24 21.26 7.18
N GLY A 158 -16.03 22.38 7.89
CA GLY A 158 -14.75 23.09 7.90
C GLY A 158 -13.63 22.20 8.44
N ALA A 159 -13.86 21.52 9.57
CA ALA A 159 -12.91 20.59 10.17
C ALA A 159 -12.61 19.39 9.25
N LEU A 160 -13.63 18.83 8.60
CA LEU A 160 -13.47 17.81 7.55
C LEU A 160 -12.53 18.29 6.46
N GLY A 161 -12.76 19.49 5.92
CA GLY A 161 -11.90 20.06 4.87
C GLY A 161 -10.45 20.20 5.31
N VAL A 162 -10.20 20.67 6.53
CA VAL A 162 -8.85 20.79 7.08
C VAL A 162 -8.18 19.43 7.29
N LEU A 163 -8.88 18.46 7.89
CA LEU A 163 -8.34 17.11 8.12
C LEU A 163 -7.99 16.42 6.82
N ARG A 164 -8.86 16.49 5.81
CA ARG A 164 -8.60 15.95 4.47
C ARG A 164 -7.45 16.65 3.78
N ALA A 165 -7.36 17.98 3.88
CA ALA A 165 -6.24 18.75 3.33
C ALA A 165 -4.91 18.28 3.92
N ILE A 166 -4.83 18.12 5.24
CA ILE A 166 -3.62 17.63 5.93
C ILE A 166 -3.25 16.22 5.46
N ALA A 167 -4.22 15.30 5.43
CA ALA A 167 -3.98 13.93 5.01
C ALA A 167 -3.46 13.85 3.57
N ASP A 168 -4.09 14.58 2.64
CA ASP A 168 -3.73 14.56 1.22
C ASP A 168 -2.40 15.25 0.94
N LEU A 169 -2.12 16.40 1.58
CA LEU A 169 -0.85 17.10 1.43
C LEU A 169 0.32 16.28 1.97
N VAL A 170 0.18 15.69 3.17
CA VAL A 170 1.26 14.87 3.72
C VAL A 170 1.49 13.61 2.88
N THR A 171 0.42 12.96 2.41
CA THR A 171 0.54 11.80 1.53
C THR A 171 1.21 12.17 0.21
N ALA A 172 0.86 13.33 -0.36
CA ALA A 172 1.51 13.85 -1.55
C ALA A 172 3.01 14.10 -1.33
N LEU A 173 3.39 14.84 -0.29
CA LEU A 173 4.80 15.12 0.01
C LEU A 173 5.60 13.82 0.21
N ARG A 174 5.01 12.83 0.86
CA ARG A 174 5.63 11.51 1.05
C ARG A 174 5.81 10.76 -0.26
N LEU A 175 4.81 10.79 -1.13
CA LEU A 175 4.93 10.20 -2.46
C LEU A 175 6.03 10.90 -3.28
N ARG A 176 6.20 12.22 -3.12
CA ARG A 176 7.27 12.98 -3.76
C ARG A 176 8.65 12.55 -3.29
N GLU A 177 8.83 12.38 -1.99
CA GLU A 177 10.11 11.93 -1.40
C GLU A 177 10.51 10.55 -1.93
N ILE A 178 9.55 9.62 -2.01
CA ILE A 178 9.79 8.27 -2.53
C ILE A 178 10.12 8.31 -4.03
N ALA A 179 9.38 9.11 -4.80
CA ALA A 179 9.61 9.26 -6.24
C ALA A 179 10.97 9.92 -6.55
N ALA A 180 11.39 10.91 -5.77
CA ALA A 180 12.68 11.56 -5.92
C ALA A 180 13.83 10.59 -5.66
N LYS A 181 13.79 9.83 -4.56
CA LYS A 181 14.79 8.80 -4.24
C LYS A 181 14.89 7.72 -5.31
N GLY A 182 13.76 7.32 -5.90
CA GLY A 182 13.75 6.35 -7.00
C GLY A 182 14.45 6.87 -8.26
N ARG A 183 14.38 8.18 -8.52
CA ARG A 183 15.07 8.82 -9.65
C ARG A 183 16.58 8.84 -9.43
N ASP A 184 17.04 9.21 -8.23
CA ASP A 184 18.46 9.23 -7.88
C ASP A 184 19.11 7.83 -8.00
N LEU A 185 18.34 6.75 -7.76
CA LEU A 185 18.83 5.39 -7.94
C LEU A 185 18.94 4.94 -9.41
N LEU A 186 18.12 5.53 -10.30
CA LEU A 186 18.15 5.27 -11.74
C LEU A 186 19.23 6.10 -12.44
N GLU A 187 19.58 7.25 -11.87
CA GLU A 187 20.79 8.00 -12.22
C GLU A 187 22.00 7.30 -11.59
N LEU A 188 22.39 6.17 -12.16
CA LEU A 188 23.62 5.49 -11.82
C LEU A 188 24.78 6.51 -11.96
N PRO A 189 25.69 6.61 -10.97
CA PRO A 189 26.92 7.37 -11.12
C PRO A 189 27.59 7.00 -12.45
N PRO A 190 28.24 7.93 -13.15
CA PRO A 190 28.78 7.68 -14.50
C PRO A 190 29.68 6.42 -14.56
N GLU A 191 30.36 6.10 -13.46
CA GLU A 191 31.14 4.88 -13.25
C GLU A 191 30.30 3.59 -13.26
N ARG A 192 29.11 3.60 -12.64
CA ARG A 192 28.19 2.45 -12.68
C ARG A 192 27.37 2.40 -13.96
N ALA A 193 27.06 3.56 -14.55
CA ALA A 193 26.39 3.63 -15.84
C ALA A 193 27.27 2.99 -16.93
N THR A 194 28.56 3.33 -16.97
CA THR A 194 29.54 2.69 -17.87
C THR A 194 29.71 1.20 -17.60
N GLY A 195 29.74 0.79 -16.32
CA GLY A 195 29.76 -0.62 -15.93
C GLY A 195 28.52 -1.40 -16.40
N LEU A 196 27.31 -0.83 -16.27
CA LEU A 196 26.07 -1.47 -16.72
C LEU A 196 25.97 -1.52 -18.26
N THR A 197 26.42 -0.49 -18.97
CA THR A 197 26.50 -0.52 -20.44
C THR A 197 27.49 -1.58 -20.92
N GLY A 198 28.61 -1.77 -20.22
CA GLY A 198 29.55 -2.86 -20.52
C GLY A 198 28.95 -4.25 -20.24
N TYR A 199 28.23 -4.41 -19.13
CA TYR A 199 27.59 -5.68 -18.78
C TYR A 199 26.45 -6.05 -19.74
N SER A 200 25.64 -5.06 -20.14
CA SER A 200 24.55 -5.27 -21.12
C SER A 200 25.07 -5.47 -22.55
N ALA A 201 26.14 -4.78 -22.95
CA ALA A 201 26.81 -5.03 -24.23
C ALA A 201 27.37 -6.45 -24.30
N GLY A 202 28.02 -6.93 -23.22
CA GLY A 202 28.49 -8.31 -23.15
C GLY A 202 27.37 -9.35 -23.22
N HIS A 203 26.16 -9.03 -22.78
CA HIS A 203 25.02 -9.94 -22.84
C HIS A 203 24.36 -10.01 -24.24
N ALA A 204 24.42 -8.92 -25.02
CA ALA A 204 23.93 -8.89 -26.40
C ALA A 204 24.85 -9.69 -27.35
N ASP A 205 26.15 -9.75 -27.07
CA ASP A 205 27.11 -10.53 -27.87
C ASP A 205 26.93 -12.06 -27.74
N TYR A 206 26.23 -12.55 -26.70
CA TYR A 206 25.88 -13.97 -26.57
C TYR A 206 24.65 -14.41 -27.38
N GLU A 207 23.95 -13.49 -28.05
CA GLU A 207 22.88 -13.83 -29.00
C GLU A 207 23.39 -14.10 -30.43
N GLY A 208 24.71 -14.31 -30.59
CA GLY A 208 25.29 -14.88 -31.80
C GLY A 208 24.76 -16.30 -32.09
N PRO A 209 24.78 -16.74 -33.36
CA PRO A 209 24.11 -17.96 -33.81
C PRO A 209 24.61 -19.16 -33.01
N LYS A 210 23.68 -19.80 -32.26
CA LYS A 210 23.88 -21.02 -31.47
C LYS A 210 24.99 -21.88 -32.06
N HIS A 211 26.18 -21.79 -31.48
CA HIS A 211 27.26 -22.69 -31.83
C HIS A 211 26.76 -24.11 -31.55
N ARG A 212 26.64 -24.87 -32.65
CA ARG A 212 26.32 -26.28 -32.72
C ARG A 212 26.99 -27.01 -31.55
N ALA A 213 26.16 -27.59 -30.69
CA ALA A 213 26.59 -28.31 -29.50
C ALA A 213 27.74 -29.28 -29.84
N ARG A 214 28.93 -28.95 -29.35
CA ARG A 214 30.01 -29.93 -29.21
C ARG A 214 29.59 -30.80 -28.02
N GLN A 215 29.19 -32.03 -28.31
CA GLN A 215 28.91 -33.06 -27.31
C GLN A 215 30.17 -33.31 -26.48
N GLY A 216 30.32 -32.58 -25.38
CA GLY A 216 31.22 -32.87 -24.28
C GLY A 216 30.35 -32.88 -23.03
N ALA A 217 30.41 -33.98 -22.27
CA ALA A 217 29.53 -34.28 -21.14
C ALA A 217 29.19 -33.06 -20.29
N THR A 218 27.89 -32.77 -20.18
CA THR A 218 27.34 -31.78 -19.25
C THR A 218 27.62 -32.26 -17.82
N GLU A 219 28.68 -31.72 -17.20
CA GLU A 219 28.79 -31.71 -15.75
C GLU A 219 27.55 -31.02 -15.20
N SER A 220 26.83 -31.71 -14.32
CA SER A 220 25.66 -31.12 -13.69
C SER A 220 26.10 -29.99 -12.77
N PHE A 221 25.24 -28.99 -12.55
CA PHE A 221 25.50 -27.93 -11.56
C PHE A 221 25.89 -28.51 -10.20
N HIS A 222 25.35 -29.69 -9.85
CA HIS A 222 25.70 -30.42 -8.64
C HIS A 222 27.17 -30.87 -8.64
N ASP A 223 27.71 -31.39 -9.75
CA ASP A 223 29.11 -31.78 -9.87
C ASP A 223 30.04 -30.56 -9.76
N GLN A 224 29.64 -29.43 -10.36
CA GLN A 224 30.37 -28.19 -10.26
C GLN A 224 30.42 -27.65 -8.82
N VAL A 225 29.28 -27.68 -8.10
CA VAL A 225 29.23 -27.25 -6.70
C VAL A 225 30.09 -28.15 -5.82
N VAL A 226 29.96 -29.48 -5.94
CA VAL A 226 30.76 -30.45 -5.15
C VAL A 226 32.26 -30.24 -5.37
N ARG A 227 32.67 -30.00 -6.61
CA ARG A 227 34.06 -29.73 -6.94
C ARG A 227 34.55 -28.41 -6.34
N THR A 228 33.76 -27.35 -6.43
CA THR A 228 34.13 -26.06 -5.83
C THR A 228 34.23 -26.12 -4.32
N THR A 229 33.38 -26.91 -3.64
CA THR A 229 33.48 -27.11 -2.19
C THR A 229 34.75 -27.88 -1.82
N ALA A 230 35.09 -28.93 -2.58
CA ALA A 230 36.32 -29.70 -2.38
C ALA A 230 37.59 -28.86 -2.61
N ASP A 231 37.59 -27.98 -3.61
CA ASP A 231 38.69 -27.04 -3.86
C ASP A 231 38.81 -26.00 -2.73
N LEU A 232 37.68 -25.53 -2.19
CA LEU A 232 37.67 -24.59 -1.06
C LEU A 232 38.25 -25.23 0.22
N ASP A 233 37.91 -26.48 0.50
CA ASP A 233 38.49 -27.24 1.63
C ASP A 233 39.99 -27.44 1.47
N ARG A 234 40.47 -27.66 0.24
CA ARG A 234 41.90 -27.77 -0.07
C ARG A 234 42.64 -26.45 0.14
N MET A 235 42.06 -25.34 -0.32
CA MET A 235 42.62 -24.00 -0.10
C MET A 235 42.67 -23.62 1.38
N LEU A 236 41.64 -23.98 2.17
CA LEU A 236 41.62 -23.75 3.61
C LEU A 236 42.67 -24.58 4.34
N ALA A 237 42.89 -25.83 3.90
CA ALA A 237 43.95 -26.69 4.43
C ALA A 237 45.36 -26.14 4.10
N GLU A 238 45.59 -25.67 2.88
CA GLU A 238 46.86 -25.05 2.47
C GLU A 238 47.13 -23.72 3.20
N ALA A 239 46.09 -22.96 3.51
CA ALA A 239 46.18 -21.73 4.30
C ALA A 239 46.42 -21.98 5.81
N GLY A 240 46.50 -23.24 6.25
CA GLY A 240 46.69 -23.59 7.66
C GLY A 240 45.49 -23.24 8.56
N ILE A 241 44.32 -22.95 7.98
CA ILE A 241 43.10 -22.58 8.70
C ILE A 241 42.41 -23.88 9.14
N THR A 242 42.92 -24.49 10.21
CA THR A 242 42.25 -25.61 10.88
C THR A 242 41.26 -25.07 11.90
N GLY A 243 40.08 -24.65 11.43
CA GLY A 243 38.99 -24.26 12.33
C GLY A 243 38.62 -25.41 13.29
N PRO A 244 38.12 -25.11 14.51
CA PRO A 244 37.69 -26.12 15.46
C PRO A 244 36.60 -26.98 14.81
N ARG A 245 36.93 -28.23 14.51
CA ARG A 245 35.96 -29.21 13.99
C ARG A 245 34.84 -29.29 15.01
N VAL A 246 33.64 -28.83 14.62
CA VAL A 246 32.41 -29.17 15.35
C VAL A 246 32.44 -30.69 15.53
N PRO A 247 32.40 -31.20 16.77
CA PRO A 247 32.45 -32.64 17.00
C PRO A 247 31.35 -33.26 16.14
N LYS A 248 31.69 -34.32 15.38
CA LYS A 248 30.72 -35.09 14.60
C LYS A 248 29.61 -35.53 15.54
N LYS A 249 28.54 -34.73 15.64
CA LYS A 249 27.27 -35.18 16.17
C LYS A 249 26.91 -36.34 15.25
N LYS A 250 26.87 -37.54 15.82
CA LYS A 250 26.42 -38.77 15.15
C LYS A 250 25.18 -38.36 14.34
N ALA A 251 25.26 -38.48 13.02
CA ALA A 251 24.17 -38.08 12.15
C ALA A 251 22.89 -38.70 12.72
N PRO A 252 21.82 -37.91 12.96
CA PRO A 252 20.56 -38.46 13.42
C PRO A 252 20.17 -39.59 12.47
N ASP A 253 19.75 -40.72 13.05
CA ASP A 253 19.30 -41.85 12.26
C ASP A 253 18.23 -41.36 11.28
N ILE A 254 18.31 -41.77 10.02
CA ILE A 254 17.43 -41.27 8.96
C ILE A 254 15.95 -41.57 9.30
N GLN A 255 15.72 -42.52 10.20
CA GLN A 255 14.41 -42.88 10.73
C GLN A 255 13.79 -41.83 11.68
N ASP A 256 14.58 -40.92 12.26
CA ASP A 256 14.11 -39.89 13.20
C ASP A 256 13.84 -38.52 12.55
N LEU A 257 14.06 -38.39 11.23
CA LEU A 257 13.74 -37.17 10.51
C LEU A 257 12.26 -37.15 10.15
N PRO A 258 11.50 -36.09 10.48
CA PRO A 258 10.12 -35.96 10.04
C PRO A 258 10.09 -35.96 8.50
N PRO A 259 9.10 -36.63 7.87
CA PRO A 259 9.00 -36.72 6.43
C PRO A 259 8.98 -35.32 5.81
N ALA A 260 9.76 -35.13 4.74
CA ALA A 260 9.84 -33.87 4.03
C ALA A 260 8.43 -33.49 3.50
N PRO A 261 7.98 -32.22 3.65
CA PRO A 261 6.63 -31.80 3.30
C PRO A 261 6.26 -31.89 1.81
N ASP A 262 7.21 -32.25 0.95
CA ASP A 262 7.04 -32.25 -0.50
C ASP A 262 6.48 -33.59 -1.03
N THR A 263 6.24 -34.58 -0.16
CA THR A 263 5.45 -35.77 -0.49
C THR A 263 3.98 -35.54 -0.11
N LEU A 264 3.05 -36.07 -0.92
CA LEU A 264 1.60 -35.95 -0.69
C LEU A 264 1.17 -36.38 0.74
N GLU A 265 1.88 -37.34 1.33
CA GLU A 265 1.66 -37.81 2.71
C GLU A 265 2.08 -36.80 3.80
N GLY A 266 3.01 -35.88 3.51
CA GLY A 266 3.46 -34.84 4.45
C GLY A 266 2.42 -33.73 4.64
N ILE A 267 1.61 -33.46 3.61
CA ILE A 267 0.57 -32.42 3.62
C ILE A 267 -0.65 -32.89 4.43
N GLU A 268 -1.01 -34.18 4.36
CA GLU A 268 -2.16 -34.73 5.10
C GLU A 268 -1.94 -34.72 6.61
N ASN A 269 -0.72 -34.94 7.09
CA ASN A 269 -0.40 -34.95 8.52
C ASN A 269 -0.30 -33.54 9.13
N ALA A 270 0.02 -32.51 8.34
CA ALA A 270 0.06 -31.12 8.82
C ALA A 270 -1.34 -30.49 8.98
N ALA A 271 -2.36 -31.09 8.37
CA ALA A 271 -3.74 -30.58 8.41
C ALA A 271 -4.59 -31.16 9.55
N ALA A 272 -4.06 -32.08 10.36
CA ALA A 272 -4.80 -32.65 11.48
C ALA A 272 -4.92 -31.62 12.64
N PRO A 273 -6.14 -31.20 13.02
CA PRO A 273 -6.31 -30.23 14.11
C PRO A 273 -5.87 -30.85 15.43
N GLU A 274 -4.95 -30.15 16.09
CA GLU A 274 -4.44 -30.47 17.42
C GLU A 274 -5.62 -30.59 18.40
N LYS A 275 -5.89 -31.80 18.89
CA LYS A 275 -6.93 -32.06 19.89
C LYS A 275 -6.57 -31.28 21.16
N SER A 276 -7.26 -30.17 21.37
CA SER A 276 -7.23 -29.41 22.63
C SER A 276 -7.56 -30.35 23.79
N ALA A 277 -6.56 -30.61 24.62
CA ALA A 277 -6.72 -31.31 25.88
C ALA A 277 -7.52 -30.41 26.83
N GLY A 278 -8.82 -30.66 26.92
CA GLY A 278 -9.68 -30.09 27.95
C GLY A 278 -9.23 -30.56 29.32
N GLY A 279 -8.74 -29.62 30.13
CA GLY A 279 -8.53 -29.77 31.57
C GLY A 279 -9.72 -29.17 32.33
N HIS A 280 -10.24 -29.98 33.26
CA HIS A 280 -11.26 -29.65 34.26
C HIS A 280 -10.79 -28.59 35.27
#